data_AF-A0A9N9X4G9-F1
#
_entry.id   AF-A0A9N9X4G9-F1
#
_cell.length_a   1.000
_cell.length_b   1.000
_cell.length_c   1.000
_cell.angle_alpha   90.00
_cell.angle_beta   90.00
_cell.angle_gamma   90.00
#
_symmetry.space_group_name_H-M   'P 1'
#
loop_
_entity.id
_entity.type
_entity.pdbx_description
1 polymer ?
#
loop_
_entity_poly.entity_id
_entity_poly.type
_entity_poly.pdbx_seq_one_letter_code
_entity_poly.pdbx_strand_id
1 'polypeptide(L)'
;MTEDSEEQPPEDGLLSDYQPTASTASDDDDSQVIPANPFLTRVTNVWNFNDPRKRKHIFENVANDLISARYTVDPKHVQNKWKGLLRSYTKAKDIKNSTGQGPSRFFFYEMIDDIVGNHPKNSCTHSLNSLDTPIVADGENEDPDLEMERNDQNSTEIEKQLEEDPPSKEKSCGQNNFSPSKKRKRISEKQLKKEYVDLKREEFTKRQKRHEEKILIEKERNEIDKKKLSVLEEYLQNKTRH
;
A
#
# COMPACT_ATOMS: atom_id res chain seq x y z
N MET A 1 23.34 44.78 33.31
CA MET A 1 24.14 45.08 32.10
C MET A 1 25.37 44.19 32.20
N THR A 2 25.25 42.99 31.67
CA THR A 2 26.32 42.00 31.60
C THR A 2 26.30 41.53 30.16
N GLU A 3 27.26 42.07 29.42
CA GLU A 3 27.66 41.63 28.10
C GLU A 3 28.32 40.25 28.28
N ASP A 4 27.86 39.23 27.56
CA ASP A 4 28.67 38.02 27.39
C ASP A 4 28.37 37.34 26.05
N SER A 5 29.23 37.70 25.09
CA SER A 5 29.99 36.81 24.21
C SER A 5 29.25 35.71 23.47
N GLU A 6 28.93 36.03 22.21
CA GLU A 6 28.51 35.13 21.15
C GLU A 6 29.70 34.29 20.66
N GLU A 7 29.73 33.01 21.03
CA GLU A 7 30.77 32.05 20.66
C GLU A 7 30.39 31.33 19.35
N GLN A 8 31.00 31.75 18.24
CA GLN A 8 30.92 31.04 16.96
C GLN A 8 31.82 29.80 16.97
N PRO A 9 31.34 28.62 16.56
CA PRO A 9 32.18 27.44 16.40
C PRO A 9 33.01 27.51 15.11
N PRO A 10 34.23 26.93 15.11
CA PRO A 10 35.13 26.94 13.96
C PRO A 10 34.66 26.02 12.82
N GLU A 11 34.73 26.55 11.60
CA GLU A 11 34.56 25.81 10.36
C GLU A 11 35.84 25.03 10.04
N ASP A 12 35.90 23.77 10.48
CA ASP A 12 36.97 22.86 10.11
C ASP A 12 36.47 21.78 9.15
N GLY A 13 37.15 21.68 8.00
CA GLY A 13 37.43 20.38 7.40
C GLY A 13 36.77 20.10 6.05
N LEU A 14 37.33 20.69 5.00
CA LEU A 14 37.30 20.16 3.64
C LEU A 14 37.72 18.68 3.64
N LEU A 15 36.74 17.77 3.55
CA LEU A 15 36.99 16.35 3.36
C LEU A 15 37.38 16.13 1.89
N SER A 16 38.67 15.87 1.73
CA SER A 16 39.39 15.64 0.49
C SER A 16 38.86 14.47 -0.34
N ASP A 17 39.11 14.59 -1.63
CA ASP A 17 38.77 13.66 -2.70
C ASP A 17 39.15 12.22 -2.38
N TYR A 18 38.15 11.40 -2.08
CA TYR A 18 38.28 9.95 -2.08
C TYR A 18 38.03 9.44 -3.51
N GLN A 19 39.10 9.31 -4.30
CA GLN A 19 39.04 8.57 -5.56
C GLN A 19 39.10 7.06 -5.27
N PRO A 20 38.09 6.27 -5.69
CA PRO A 20 38.16 4.82 -5.59
C PRO A 20 39.22 4.29 -6.55
N THR A 21 40.28 3.70 -6.03
CA THR A 21 41.28 3.00 -6.81
C THR A 21 40.68 1.70 -7.35
N ALA A 22 40.71 1.58 -8.67
CA ALA A 22 40.41 0.35 -9.39
C ALA A 22 41.47 -0.72 -9.10
N SER A 23 41.05 -1.82 -8.47
CA SER A 23 41.77 -3.09 -8.30
C SER A 23 40.75 -4.03 -7.65
N THR A 24 40.50 -5.25 -8.09
CA THR A 24 41.30 -6.23 -8.82
C THR A 24 40.34 -7.14 -9.59
N ALA A 25 40.68 -7.45 -10.84
CA ALA A 25 40.13 -8.60 -11.53
C ALA A 25 40.55 -9.87 -10.77
N SER A 26 39.56 -10.55 -10.19
CA SER A 26 39.68 -11.91 -9.68
C SER A 26 38.85 -12.78 -10.62
N ASP A 27 39.53 -13.42 -11.56
CA ASP A 27 39.02 -14.55 -12.33
C ASP A 27 38.71 -15.73 -11.38
N ASP A 28 37.74 -16.54 -11.80
CA ASP A 28 37.46 -17.92 -11.37
C ASP A 28 36.72 -18.16 -10.04
N ASP A 29 35.38 -18.05 -10.06
CA ASP A 29 34.45 -19.12 -9.64
C ASP A 29 33.00 -18.74 -10.03
N ASP A 30 32.67 -18.92 -11.31
CA ASP A 30 31.32 -18.71 -11.87
C ASP A 30 30.39 -19.90 -11.53
N SER A 31 30.28 -20.20 -10.24
CA SER A 31 29.24 -21.04 -9.67
C SER A 31 27.97 -20.19 -9.56
N GLN A 32 27.33 -19.88 -10.70
CA GLN A 32 26.03 -19.24 -10.71
C GLN A 32 25.02 -20.13 -9.96
N VAL A 33 24.80 -19.80 -8.69
CA VAL A 33 23.65 -20.26 -7.93
C VAL A 33 22.44 -19.69 -8.63
N ILE A 34 21.91 -20.43 -9.61
CA ILE A 34 20.59 -20.18 -10.19
C ILE A 34 19.62 -20.28 -9.02
N PRO A 35 19.02 -19.18 -8.54
CA PRO A 35 18.02 -19.29 -7.49
C PRO A 35 16.89 -20.14 -8.06
N ALA A 36 16.58 -21.27 -7.40
CA ALA A 36 15.60 -22.26 -7.83
C ALA A 36 14.15 -21.74 -7.96
N ASN A 37 13.94 -20.42 -7.88
CA ASN A 37 12.69 -19.73 -8.12
C ASN A 37 12.93 -18.40 -8.86
N PRO A 38 13.08 -18.42 -10.21
CA PRO A 38 13.13 -17.19 -11.02
C PRO A 38 11.83 -16.36 -10.97
N PHE A 39 10.80 -16.85 -10.28
CA PHE A 39 9.50 -16.20 -10.18
C PHE A 39 9.39 -15.17 -9.05
N LEU A 40 10.26 -15.20 -8.03
CA LEU A 40 10.09 -14.36 -6.83
C LEU A 40 10.93 -13.07 -6.81
N THR A 41 11.98 -12.95 -7.61
CA THR A 41 12.92 -11.82 -7.53
C THR A 41 12.52 -10.59 -8.35
N ARG A 42 11.42 -10.63 -9.11
CA ARG A 42 10.89 -9.46 -9.87
C ARG A 42 9.97 -8.52 -9.07
N VAL A 43 9.69 -8.81 -7.80
CA VAL A 43 8.68 -8.08 -7.02
C VAL A 43 9.23 -6.83 -6.31
N THR A 44 10.45 -6.36 -6.62
CA THR A 44 11.01 -5.14 -5.99
C THR A 44 10.84 -3.87 -6.81
N ASN A 45 10.27 -3.94 -8.02
CA ASN A 45 9.75 -2.74 -8.66
C ASN A 45 8.49 -2.31 -7.91
N VAL A 46 8.68 -1.50 -6.86
CA VAL A 46 7.62 -0.78 -6.16
C VAL A 46 6.74 -0.15 -7.21
N TRP A 47 5.56 -0.76 -7.42
CA TRP A 47 4.69 -0.45 -8.54
C TRP A 47 4.22 0.99 -8.39
N ASN A 48 4.87 1.93 -9.10
CA ASN A 48 4.45 3.31 -9.09
C ASN A 48 3.18 3.44 -9.93
N PHE A 49 2.05 3.12 -9.32
CA PHE A 49 0.73 3.23 -9.92
C PHE A 49 0.33 4.69 -10.16
N ASN A 50 1.06 5.69 -9.66
CA ASN A 50 0.68 7.10 -9.81
C ASN A 50 0.98 7.66 -11.20
N ASP A 51 1.96 7.12 -11.94
CA ASP A 51 2.29 7.58 -13.28
C ASP A 51 1.35 6.95 -14.35
N PRO A 52 0.48 7.73 -15.02
CA PRO A 52 -0.46 7.20 -16.00
C PRO A 52 0.24 6.57 -17.22
N ARG A 53 1.45 7.00 -17.57
CA ARG A 53 2.21 6.46 -18.71
C ARG A 53 2.72 5.06 -18.40
N LYS A 54 3.28 4.87 -17.21
CA LYS A 54 3.81 3.56 -16.76
C LYS A 54 2.71 2.58 -16.38
N ARG A 55 1.54 3.10 -15.94
CA ARG A 55 0.40 2.29 -15.50
C ARG A 55 -0.12 1.33 -16.57
N LYS A 56 -0.06 1.67 -17.86
CA LYS A 56 -0.51 0.77 -18.94
C LYS A 56 0.36 -0.48 -19.02
N HIS A 57 1.68 -0.31 -19.03
CA HIS A 57 2.65 -1.42 -19.12
C HIS A 57 2.60 -2.34 -17.90
N ILE A 58 2.29 -1.79 -16.72
CA ILE A 58 2.09 -2.59 -15.51
C ILE A 58 0.99 -3.64 -15.73
N PHE A 59 -0.16 -3.23 -16.27
CA PHE A 59 -1.27 -4.16 -16.49
C PHE A 59 -1.00 -5.13 -17.65
N GLU A 60 -0.24 -4.72 -18.68
CA GLU A 60 0.22 -5.61 -19.75
C GLU A 60 1.13 -6.72 -19.19
N ASN A 61 2.09 -6.37 -18.33
CA ASN A 61 3.00 -7.33 -17.70
C ASN A 61 2.22 -8.32 -16.82
N VAL A 62 1.31 -7.84 -15.98
CA VAL A 62 0.48 -8.73 -15.13
C VAL A 62 -0.41 -9.64 -15.98
N ALA A 63 -0.97 -9.14 -17.09
CA ALA A 63 -1.74 -9.97 -18.01
C ALA A 63 -0.86 -11.05 -18.68
N ASN A 64 0.36 -10.70 -19.11
CA ASN A 64 1.31 -11.66 -19.68
C ASN A 64 1.72 -12.73 -18.66
N ASP A 65 1.91 -12.37 -17.39
CA ASP A 65 2.19 -13.32 -16.31
C ASP A 65 1.01 -14.29 -16.11
N LEU A 66 -0.23 -13.77 -16.15
CA LEU A 66 -1.45 -14.61 -16.09
C LEU A 66 -1.60 -15.52 -17.31
N ILE A 67 -1.30 -15.03 -18.51
CA ILE A 67 -1.30 -15.83 -19.75
C ILE A 67 -0.26 -16.94 -19.67
N SER A 68 0.94 -16.63 -19.14
CA SER A 68 2.00 -17.61 -18.90
C SER A 68 1.54 -18.71 -17.93
N ALA A 69 0.70 -18.35 -16.95
CA ALA A 69 0.05 -19.28 -16.03
C ALA A 69 -1.21 -19.98 -16.60
N ARG A 70 -1.43 -19.93 -17.92
CA ARG A 70 -2.55 -20.56 -18.66
C ARG A 70 -3.93 -19.92 -18.44
N TYR A 71 -4.00 -18.67 -17.99
CA TYR A 71 -5.26 -17.91 -17.93
C TYR A 71 -5.44 -17.02 -19.17
N THR A 72 -6.62 -17.02 -19.77
CA THR A 72 -6.94 -16.12 -20.89
C THR A 72 -7.51 -14.80 -20.36
N VAL A 73 -6.64 -13.81 -20.12
CA VAL A 73 -7.04 -12.53 -19.52
C VAL A 73 -6.44 -11.35 -20.28
N ASP A 74 -7.30 -10.40 -20.70
CA ASP A 74 -6.80 -9.15 -21.30
C ASP A 74 -6.31 -8.16 -20.24
N PRO A 75 -5.34 -7.29 -20.59
CA PRO A 75 -4.88 -6.21 -19.71
C PRO A 75 -6.01 -5.31 -19.19
N LYS A 76 -7.05 -5.08 -20.02
CA LYS A 76 -8.23 -4.29 -19.64
C LYS A 76 -9.04 -4.95 -18.51
N HIS A 77 -9.14 -6.28 -18.51
CA HIS A 77 -9.80 -7.04 -17.44
C HIS A 77 -9.03 -6.93 -16.12
N VAL A 78 -7.70 -7.04 -16.17
CA VAL A 78 -6.83 -6.85 -14.99
C VAL A 78 -7.00 -5.44 -14.41
N GLN A 79 -6.97 -4.41 -15.27
CA GLN A 79 -7.17 -3.02 -14.85
C GLN A 79 -8.54 -2.82 -14.17
N ASN A 80 -9.62 -3.34 -14.77
CA ASN A 80 -10.96 -3.23 -14.20
C ASN A 80 -11.07 -3.96 -12.86
N LYS A 81 -10.47 -5.15 -12.75
CA LYS A 81 -10.41 -5.90 -11.51
C LYS A 81 -9.66 -5.13 -10.41
N TRP A 82 -8.51 -4.54 -10.74
CA TRP A 82 -7.74 -3.70 -9.82
C TRP A 82 -8.54 -2.50 -9.33
N LYS A 83 -9.23 -1.78 -10.22
CA LYS A 83 -10.13 -0.66 -9.84
C LYS A 83 -11.23 -1.11 -8.88
N GLY A 84 -11.83 -2.27 -9.13
CA GLY A 84 -12.86 -2.85 -8.25
C GLY A 84 -12.30 -3.16 -6.86
N LEU A 85 -11.13 -3.80 -6.79
CA LEU A 85 -10.43 -4.07 -5.54
C LEU A 85 -10.11 -2.79 -4.77
N LEU A 86 -9.65 -1.74 -5.46
CA LEU A 86 -9.33 -0.47 -4.84
C LEU A 86 -10.56 0.22 -4.25
N ARG A 87 -11.72 0.17 -4.92
CA ARG A 87 -12.99 0.69 -4.36
C ARG A 87 -13.44 -0.09 -3.12
N SER A 88 -13.32 -1.41 -3.15
CA SER A 88 -13.65 -2.25 -1.98
C SER A 88 -12.71 -1.96 -0.81
N TYR A 89 -11.42 -1.75 -1.10
CA TYR A 89 -10.42 -1.35 -0.11
C TYR A 89 -10.71 0.02 0.51
N THR A 90 -10.98 1.06 -0.29
CA THR A 90 -11.29 2.40 0.25
C THR A 90 -12.53 2.33 1.14
N LYS A 91 -13.61 1.67 0.68
CA LYS A 91 -14.82 1.47 1.49
C LYS A 91 -14.53 0.74 2.80
N ALA A 92 -13.72 -0.32 2.79
CA ALA A 92 -13.34 -1.04 3.99
C ALA A 92 -12.47 -0.20 4.94
N LYS A 93 -11.57 0.63 4.39
CA LYS A 93 -10.73 1.57 5.14
C LYS A 93 -11.56 2.68 5.78
N ASP A 94 -12.53 3.22 5.06
CA ASP A 94 -13.44 4.25 5.56
C ASP A 94 -14.28 3.72 6.73
N ILE A 95 -14.86 2.52 6.59
CA ILE A 95 -15.61 1.86 7.68
C ILE A 95 -14.74 1.64 8.92
N LYS A 96 -13.49 1.17 8.72
CA LYS A 96 -12.53 0.98 9.82
C LYS A 96 -12.24 2.30 10.54
N ASN A 97 -12.11 3.40 9.80
CA ASN A 97 -11.85 4.72 10.35
C ASN A 97 -13.09 5.35 11.02
N SER A 98 -14.29 5.17 10.45
CA SER A 98 -15.52 5.81 10.94
C SER A 98 -16.13 5.10 12.14
N THR A 99 -16.16 3.78 12.13
CA THR A 99 -16.96 2.98 13.07
C THR A 99 -16.09 2.33 14.15
N GLY A 100 -14.76 2.30 13.97
CA GLY A 100 -13.83 1.60 14.86
C GLY A 100 -14.03 0.07 14.89
N GLN A 101 -15.06 -0.44 14.20
CA GLN A 101 -15.22 -1.86 13.93
C GLN A 101 -14.10 -2.32 13.00
N GLY A 102 -13.50 -3.46 13.34
CA GLY A 102 -12.41 -4.05 12.58
C GLY A 102 -12.76 -4.22 11.09
N PRO A 103 -11.75 -4.29 10.21
CA PRO A 103 -11.96 -4.31 8.77
C PRO A 103 -13.04 -5.30 8.37
N SER A 104 -13.95 -4.85 7.51
CA SER A 104 -14.95 -5.68 6.84
C SER A 104 -14.30 -6.95 6.28
N ARG A 105 -15.08 -8.02 6.00
CA ARG A 105 -14.65 -9.37 5.51
C ARG A 105 -13.92 -9.37 4.14
N PHE A 106 -13.29 -8.27 3.77
CA PHE A 106 -12.46 -8.12 2.60
C PHE A 106 -11.12 -8.84 2.83
N PHE A 107 -11.06 -10.09 2.35
CA PHE A 107 -9.90 -10.99 2.51
C PHE A 107 -8.58 -10.40 1.99
N PHE A 108 -8.63 -9.45 1.05
CA PHE A 108 -7.47 -8.82 0.45
C PHE A 108 -7.12 -7.46 1.09
N TYR A 109 -7.69 -7.14 2.26
CA TYR A 109 -7.46 -5.84 2.91
C TYR A 109 -5.98 -5.62 3.21
N GLU A 110 -5.36 -6.51 4.00
CA GLU A 110 -3.96 -6.38 4.43
C GLU A 110 -3.01 -6.31 3.23
N MET A 111 -3.20 -7.18 2.23
CA MET A 111 -2.34 -7.20 1.03
C MET A 111 -2.44 -5.91 0.21
N ILE A 112 -3.63 -5.31 0.09
CA ILE A 112 -3.78 -4.03 -0.60
C ILE A 112 -3.28 -2.87 0.27
N ASP A 113 -3.43 -2.95 1.60
CA ASP A 113 -2.91 -1.96 2.53
C ASP A 113 -1.37 -1.94 2.54
N ASP A 114 -0.71 -3.10 2.39
CA ASP A 114 0.75 -3.15 2.25
C ASP A 114 1.23 -2.45 0.97
N ILE A 115 0.48 -2.58 -0.12
CA ILE A 115 0.81 -1.98 -1.42
C ILE A 115 0.47 -0.48 -1.46
N VAL A 116 -0.69 -0.08 -0.91
CA VAL A 116 -1.28 1.26 -1.07
C VAL A 116 -1.20 2.10 0.20
N GLY A 117 -1.28 1.47 1.37
CA GLY A 117 -1.41 2.10 2.68
C GLY A 117 -0.15 2.79 3.20
N ASN A 118 1.03 2.35 2.76
CA ASN A 118 2.31 2.98 3.12
C ASN A 118 2.56 4.32 2.41
N HIS A 119 1.70 4.72 1.48
CA HIS A 119 1.74 6.05 0.88
C HIS A 119 0.87 7.01 1.71
N PRO A 120 1.44 7.91 2.54
CA PRO A 120 0.68 8.99 3.14
C PRO A 120 0.08 9.83 2.00
N LYS A 121 -1.24 9.75 1.79
CA LYS A 121 -1.95 10.46 0.71
C LYS A 121 -2.23 11.93 1.05
N ASN A 122 -1.66 12.41 2.14
CA ASN A 122 -2.05 13.65 2.79
C ASN A 122 -0.82 14.29 3.43
N SER A 123 0.15 14.67 2.60
CA SER A 123 0.76 15.99 2.75
C SER A 123 -0.02 16.96 1.85
N CYS A 124 -1.28 17.22 2.20
CA CYS A 124 -1.93 18.41 1.66
C CYS A 124 -1.25 19.59 2.35
N THR A 125 -0.18 20.12 1.76
CA THR A 125 0.46 21.39 2.17
C THR A 125 -0.35 22.60 1.70
N HIS A 126 -1.56 22.39 1.20
CA HIS A 126 -2.41 23.45 0.70
C HIS A 126 -3.33 23.98 1.81
N SER A 127 -2.92 25.16 2.28
CA SER A 127 -3.80 26.32 2.45
C SER A 127 -4.65 26.40 3.72
N LEU A 128 -3.98 26.42 4.89
CA LEU A 128 -4.48 27.16 6.05
C LEU A 128 -4.04 28.65 6.03
N ASN A 129 -3.77 29.24 4.86
CA ASN A 129 -3.46 30.67 4.73
C ASN A 129 -4.71 31.53 4.45
N SER A 130 -5.91 31.04 4.75
CA SER A 130 -7.16 31.77 4.46
C SER A 130 -7.94 32.08 5.74
N LEU A 131 -7.33 32.81 6.68
CA LEU A 131 -8.03 33.51 7.77
C LEU A 131 -7.04 34.47 8.45
N ASP A 132 -6.70 35.56 7.78
CA ASP A 132 -6.24 36.81 8.41
C ASP A 132 -6.63 37.98 7.48
N THR A 133 -7.93 38.10 7.21
CA THR A 133 -8.51 39.37 6.80
C THR A 133 -8.96 40.10 8.07
N PRO A 134 -8.36 41.25 8.42
CA PRO A 134 -8.80 42.00 9.58
C PRO A 134 -10.25 42.44 9.37
N ILE A 135 -11.10 42.10 10.34
CA ILE A 135 -12.46 42.60 10.46
C ILE A 135 -12.35 44.10 10.72
N VAL A 136 -12.44 44.90 9.65
CA VAL A 136 -12.82 46.30 9.75
C VAL A 136 -14.34 46.31 9.92
N ALA A 137 -14.76 46.56 11.15
CA ALA A 137 -16.12 46.91 11.49
C ALA A 137 -16.39 48.31 10.94
N ASP A 138 -17.26 48.42 9.95
CA ASP A 138 -18.23 49.51 9.81
C ASP A 138 -19.02 49.35 8.51
N GLY A 139 -20.34 49.59 8.61
CA GLY A 139 -21.16 49.93 7.44
C GLY A 139 -22.31 48.97 7.16
N GLU A 140 -23.43 49.24 7.81
CA GLU A 140 -24.78 48.89 7.41
C GLU A 140 -24.96 49.03 5.88
N ASN A 141 -25.52 48.04 5.18
CA ASN A 141 -26.31 48.21 3.94
C ASN A 141 -26.85 46.86 3.42
N GLU A 142 -28.18 46.76 3.47
CA GLU A 142 -29.12 46.19 2.48
C GLU A 142 -28.86 44.79 1.88
N ASP A 143 -29.80 43.89 2.21
CA ASP A 143 -30.05 42.59 1.59
C ASP A 143 -30.20 42.64 0.06
N PRO A 144 -29.48 41.78 -0.70
CA PRO A 144 -29.95 41.31 -1.98
C PRO A 144 -30.39 39.85 -1.86
N ASP A 145 -31.70 39.68 -1.88
CA ASP A 145 -32.43 38.47 -2.26
C ASP A 145 -31.87 37.93 -3.60
N LEU A 146 -31.15 36.81 -3.54
CA LEU A 146 -30.68 36.09 -4.72
C LEU A 146 -31.07 34.62 -4.61
N GLU A 147 -32.18 34.31 -5.27
CA GLU A 147 -32.65 32.98 -5.58
C GLU A 147 -31.55 32.14 -6.23
N MET A 148 -31.18 31.03 -5.59
CA MET A 148 -30.25 30.05 -6.17
C MET A 148 -31.07 28.98 -6.89
N GLU A 149 -31.28 29.19 -8.19
CA GLU A 149 -31.85 28.20 -9.11
C GLU A 149 -31.09 26.87 -9.03
N ARG A 150 -31.85 25.78 -8.82
CA ARG A 150 -31.37 24.40 -8.98
C ARG A 150 -31.31 24.09 -10.47
N ASN A 151 -30.11 24.06 -11.04
CA ASN A 151 -29.90 23.54 -12.39
C ASN A 151 -29.65 22.02 -12.33
N ASP A 152 -30.73 21.25 -12.23
CA ASP A 152 -30.77 19.81 -12.50
C ASP A 152 -30.96 19.62 -14.01
N GLN A 153 -29.88 19.34 -14.75
CA GLN A 153 -29.95 18.79 -16.11
C GLN A 153 -28.59 18.23 -16.57
N ASN A 154 -28.40 16.92 -16.37
CA ASN A 154 -27.53 16.13 -17.24
C ASN A 154 -28.08 14.70 -17.38
N SER A 155 -29.25 14.58 -18.03
CA SER A 155 -29.70 13.35 -18.67
C SER A 155 -29.13 13.34 -20.09
N THR A 156 -28.15 12.46 -20.36
CA THR A 156 -27.75 12.13 -21.73
C THR A 156 -28.56 10.92 -22.17
N GLU A 157 -29.70 11.24 -22.77
CA GLU A 157 -30.52 10.40 -23.61
C GLU A 157 -29.83 10.29 -24.98
N ILE A 158 -29.27 9.11 -25.29
CA ILE A 158 -28.85 8.76 -26.65
C ILE A 158 -29.76 7.61 -27.07
N GLU A 159 -30.92 7.98 -27.59
CA GLU A 159 -31.77 7.15 -28.41
C GLU A 159 -31.62 7.63 -29.86
N LYS A 160 -30.99 6.81 -30.70
CA LYS A 160 -31.28 6.85 -32.14
C LYS A 160 -31.29 5.44 -32.71
N GLN A 161 -32.52 5.01 -32.87
CA GLN A 161 -32.99 3.87 -33.65
C GLN A 161 -32.47 3.94 -35.09
N LEU A 162 -32.04 2.81 -35.63
CA LEU A 162 -32.44 2.40 -36.98
C LEU A 162 -32.52 0.86 -37.01
N GLU A 163 -33.75 0.39 -37.22
CA GLU A 163 -34.11 -0.98 -37.55
C GLU A 163 -33.46 -1.42 -38.87
N GLU A 164 -33.15 -2.71 -39.01
CA GLU A 164 -33.70 -3.63 -40.03
C GLU A 164 -33.33 -5.09 -39.65
N ASP A 165 -34.33 -5.92 -39.37
CA ASP A 165 -34.31 -7.39 -39.20
C ASP A 165 -34.74 -8.08 -40.54
N PRO A 166 -34.77 -9.43 -40.70
CA PRO A 166 -33.79 -10.50 -40.49
C PRO A 166 -33.67 -11.42 -41.77
N PRO A 167 -32.91 -12.55 -41.80
CA PRO A 167 -33.53 -13.83 -41.40
C PRO A 167 -32.57 -14.93 -40.85
N SER A 168 -33.11 -15.66 -39.86
CA SER A 168 -33.00 -17.11 -39.62
C SER A 168 -31.70 -17.87 -39.94
N LYS A 169 -30.98 -18.29 -38.88
CA LYS A 169 -30.39 -19.66 -38.82
C LYS A 169 -30.52 -20.24 -37.41
N GLU A 170 -31.47 -21.14 -37.29
CA GLU A 170 -31.55 -22.18 -36.26
C GLU A 170 -30.20 -22.88 -36.12
N LYS A 171 -29.70 -23.06 -34.89
CA LYS A 171 -28.86 -24.21 -34.54
C LYS A 171 -28.79 -24.46 -33.04
N SER A 172 -29.58 -25.47 -32.67
CA SER A 172 -29.42 -26.45 -31.59
C SER A 172 -29.21 -25.93 -30.16
N CYS A 173 -30.27 -26.13 -29.38
CA CYS A 173 -30.20 -26.42 -27.96
C CYS A 173 -29.20 -27.58 -27.70
N GLY A 174 -28.00 -27.20 -27.27
CA GLY A 174 -27.00 -28.13 -26.75
C GLY A 174 -27.53 -28.78 -25.47
N GLN A 175 -27.65 -30.10 -25.52
CA GLN A 175 -28.23 -30.94 -24.49
C GLN A 175 -27.53 -30.73 -23.14
N ASN A 176 -28.37 -30.63 -22.12
CA ASN A 176 -28.02 -30.63 -20.71
C ASN A 176 -27.22 -31.89 -20.36
N ASN A 177 -25.89 -31.77 -20.31
CA ASN A 177 -25.05 -32.75 -19.63
C ASN A 177 -25.26 -32.58 -18.13
N PHE A 178 -26.22 -33.34 -17.60
CA PHE A 178 -26.48 -33.56 -16.19
C PHE A 178 -25.23 -34.22 -15.59
N SER A 179 -24.26 -33.40 -15.19
CA SER A 179 -23.07 -33.86 -14.49
C SER A 179 -23.53 -34.51 -13.18
N PRO A 180 -23.11 -35.75 -12.87
CA PRO A 180 -23.56 -36.45 -11.67
C PRO A 180 -23.15 -35.63 -10.46
N SER A 181 -24.16 -35.03 -9.82
CA SER A 181 -24.06 -34.21 -8.62
C SER A 181 -23.29 -34.97 -7.55
N LYS A 182 -21.98 -34.76 -7.51
CA LYS A 182 -21.10 -35.28 -6.47
C LYS A 182 -21.69 -34.81 -5.15
N LYS A 183 -22.24 -35.75 -4.38
CA LYS A 183 -22.85 -35.52 -3.07
C LYS A 183 -21.85 -34.76 -2.22
N ARG A 184 -21.97 -33.43 -2.17
CA ARG A 184 -21.16 -32.57 -1.33
C ARG A 184 -21.43 -33.02 0.10
N LYS A 185 -20.46 -33.69 0.71
CA LYS A 185 -20.48 -34.00 2.14
C LYS A 185 -20.71 -32.68 2.86
N ARG A 186 -21.92 -32.50 3.42
CA ARG A 186 -22.22 -31.39 4.31
C ARG A 186 -21.31 -31.55 5.50
N ILE A 187 -20.25 -30.75 5.57
CA ILE A 187 -19.44 -30.59 6.76
C ILE A 187 -20.39 -30.23 7.88
N SER A 188 -20.40 -31.03 8.94
CA SER A 188 -21.29 -30.80 10.06
C SER A 188 -20.96 -29.45 10.68
N GLU A 189 -21.98 -28.68 11.09
CA GLU A 189 -21.80 -27.38 11.75
C GLU A 189 -20.85 -27.47 12.97
N LYS A 190 -20.83 -28.63 13.63
CA LYS A 190 -19.94 -28.95 14.75
C LYS A 190 -18.45 -28.94 14.35
N GLN A 191 -18.12 -29.42 13.15
CA GLN A 191 -16.74 -29.37 12.64
C GLN A 191 -16.32 -27.93 12.33
N LEU A 192 -17.21 -27.14 11.73
CA LEU A 192 -16.94 -25.73 11.42
C LEU A 192 -16.68 -24.90 12.69
N LYS A 193 -17.48 -25.12 13.74
CA LYS A 193 -17.29 -24.45 15.04
C LYS A 193 -15.96 -24.84 15.70
N LYS A 194 -15.58 -26.11 15.62
CA LYS A 194 -14.31 -26.59 16.19
C LYS A 194 -13.12 -25.96 15.47
N GLU A 195 -13.11 -26.00 14.14
CA GLU A 195 -12.06 -25.40 13.31
C GLU A 195 -11.90 -23.90 13.58
N TYR A 196 -13.01 -23.18 13.77
CA TYR A 196 -12.98 -21.76 14.13
C TYR A 196 -12.31 -21.51 15.49
N VAL A 197 -12.62 -22.33 16.51
CA VAL A 197 -12.01 -22.20 17.84
C VAL A 197 -10.52 -22.51 17.79
N ASP A 198 -10.12 -23.54 17.05
CA ASP A 198 -8.72 -23.92 16.87
C ASP A 198 -7.95 -22.80 16.15
N LEU A 199 -8.51 -22.23 15.08
CA LEU A 199 -7.94 -21.10 14.35
C LEU A 199 -7.74 -19.87 15.27
N LYS A 200 -8.73 -19.56 16.11
CA LYS A 200 -8.63 -18.44 17.06
C LYS A 200 -7.60 -18.67 18.15
N ARG A 201 -7.44 -19.91 18.63
CA ARG A 201 -6.40 -20.27 19.59
C ARG A 201 -5.01 -20.13 18.97
N GLU A 202 -4.82 -20.60 17.75
CA GLU A 202 -3.56 -20.47 17.02
C GLU A 202 -3.20 -18.98 16.79
N GLU A 203 -4.16 -18.17 16.34
CA GLU A 203 -3.97 -16.73 16.13
C GLU A 203 -3.50 -16.02 17.42
N PHE A 204 -4.07 -16.38 18.57
CA PHE A 204 -3.68 -15.84 19.87
C PHE A 204 -2.23 -16.21 20.22
N THR A 205 -1.84 -17.48 20.08
CA THR A 205 -0.46 -17.93 20.35
C THR A 205 0.55 -17.26 19.42
N LYS A 206 0.21 -17.06 18.14
CA LYS A 206 1.06 -16.37 17.16
C LYS A 206 1.21 -14.88 17.49
N ARG A 207 0.15 -14.25 18.00
CA ARG A 207 0.21 -12.86 18.48
C ARG A 207 1.09 -12.72 19.71
N GLN A 208 0.99 -13.66 20.65
CA GLN A 208 1.83 -13.70 21.85
C GLN A 208 3.31 -13.89 21.51
N LYS A 209 3.64 -14.85 20.63
CA LYS A 209 5.02 -15.07 20.17
C LYS A 209 5.64 -13.83 19.52
N ARG A 210 4.90 -13.13 18.63
CA ARG A 210 5.37 -11.87 18.01
C ARG A 210 5.61 -10.77 19.04
N HIS A 211 4.82 -10.75 20.11
CA HIS A 211 5.00 -9.78 21.19
C HIS A 211 6.25 -10.08 22.02
N GLU A 212 6.47 -11.34 22.36
CA GLU A 212 7.67 -11.81 23.07
C GLU A 212 8.94 -11.55 22.24
N GLU A 213 8.90 -11.85 20.94
CA GLU A 213 9.99 -11.55 20.01
C GLU A 213 10.31 -10.06 19.94
N LYS A 214 9.29 -9.19 19.88
CA LYS A 214 9.48 -7.73 19.90
C LYS A 214 10.14 -7.26 21.20
N ILE A 215 9.75 -7.83 22.35
CA ILE A 215 10.37 -7.52 23.64
C ILE A 215 11.84 -7.96 23.66
N LEU A 216 12.15 -9.11 23.06
CA LEU A 216 13.51 -9.64 23.00
C LEU A 216 14.43 -8.75 22.18
N ILE A 217 13.99 -8.34 20.98
CA ILE A 217 14.74 -7.43 20.10
C ILE A 217 15.00 -6.09 20.81
N GLU A 218 13.99 -5.54 21.49
CA GLU A 218 14.15 -4.28 22.24
C GLU A 218 15.15 -4.42 23.40
N LYS A 219 15.19 -5.59 24.05
CA LYS A 219 16.16 -5.87 25.11
C LYS A 219 17.59 -5.95 24.58
N GLU A 220 17.79 -6.61 23.44
CA GLU A 220 19.11 -6.70 22.78
C GLU A 220 19.60 -5.32 22.34
N ARG A 221 18.72 -4.49 21.76
CA ARG A 221 19.02 -3.11 21.39
C ARG A 221 19.51 -2.30 22.59
N ASN A 222 18.78 -2.39 23.71
CA ASN A 222 19.16 -1.73 24.96
C ASN A 222 20.52 -2.22 25.51
N GLU A 223 20.86 -3.50 25.31
CA GLU A 223 22.17 -4.03 25.71
C GLU A 223 23.31 -3.47 24.86
N ILE A 224 23.11 -3.36 23.54
CA ILE A 224 24.07 -2.75 22.62
C ILE A 224 24.30 -1.28 23.01
N ASP A 225 23.24 -0.54 23.30
CA ASP A 225 23.37 0.88 23.65
C ASP A 225 24.07 1.07 25.00
N LYS A 226 23.86 0.17 25.98
CA LYS A 226 24.67 0.13 27.21
C LYS A 226 26.15 -0.09 26.94
N LYS A 227 26.49 -1.04 26.05
CA LYS A 227 27.90 -1.30 25.67
C LYS A 227 28.53 -0.08 25.00
N LYS A 228 27.81 0.60 24.11
CA LYS A 228 28.28 1.84 23.48
C LYS A 228 28.55 2.93 24.51
N LEU A 229 27.64 3.13 25.47
CA LEU A 229 27.83 4.10 26.55
C LEU A 229 29.07 3.78 27.40
N SER A 230 29.28 2.50 27.73
CA SER A 230 30.47 2.07 28.47
C SER A 230 31.78 2.38 27.74
N VAL A 231 31.84 2.18 26.42
CA VAL A 231 33.04 2.47 25.62
C VAL A 231 33.29 3.99 25.55
N LEU A 232 32.24 4.79 25.42
CA LEU A 232 32.36 6.25 25.43
C LEU A 232 32.86 6.78 26.79
N GLU A 233 32.38 6.19 27.88
CA GLU A 233 32.82 6.55 29.23
C GLU A 233 34.31 6.24 29.44
N GLU A 234 34.77 5.06 29.00
CA GLU A 234 36.18 4.68 29.05
C GLU A 234 37.05 5.62 28.20
N TYR A 235 36.59 5.99 27.00
CA TYR A 235 37.28 6.95 26.14
C TYR A 235 37.44 8.32 26.82
N LEU A 236 36.39 8.84 27.47
CA LEU A 236 36.44 10.11 28.18
C LEU A 236 37.37 10.06 29.41
N GLN A 237 37.39 8.94 30.14
CA GLN A 237 38.33 8.75 31.25
C GLN A 237 39.79 8.70 30.79
N ASN A 238 40.06 8.09 29.64
CA ASN A 238 41.41 8.06 29.08
C ASN A 238 41.85 9.43 28.56
N LYS A 239 40.93 10.20 27.96
CA LYS A 239 41.21 11.56 27.46
C LYS A 239 41.57 12.54 28.58
N THR A 240 40.96 12.41 29.76
CA THR A 240 41.22 13.31 30.91
C THR A 240 42.52 13.01 31.65
N ARG A 241 43.16 11.87 31.39
CA ARG A 241 44.44 11.48 32.00
C ARG A 241 45.67 12.00 31.26
N HIS A 242 45.50 12.52 30.04
CA HIS A 242 46.56 13.14 29.24
C HIS A 242 46.49 14.65 29.35
#